data_AF-A0A529QK94-F1
#
_entry.id   AF-A0A529QK94-F1
#
_cell.length_a   1.000
_cell.length_b   1.000
_cell.length_c   1.000
_cell.angle_alpha   90.00
_cell.angle_beta   90.00
_cell.angle_gamma   90.00
#
_symmetry.space_group_name_H-M   'P 1'
#
loop_
_entity.id
_entity.type
_entity.pdbx_description
1 polymer ?
#
loop_
_entity_poly.entity_id
_entity_poly.type
_entity_poly.pdbx_seq_one_letter_code
_entity_poly.pdbx_strand_id
1 'polypeptide(L)'
;EEHNAAAPTHFPINEPKEMSWSFAGPFGTYDKAQLQRGLKVYKEVCSACHSMNLVAFRTLEGLGYSEAQIKTLAAGYTIHDGPNDAGDMFDRPGKPSDHFPAPFPNEQAAASANGGAAPPDMSLLAKARGVERGFPRFIFDIFTQYAQGGPDYIHSLLTGYDQTPPAGMVIPEGTHYNPYFLSGVSLKMPKPLSDGQVTYDDGAPQTVDQYARDVSAFLMFAAEPHLEDRKKTGFRVMIFLLLFGALVY
;
A
#
# COMPACT_ATOMS: atom_id res chain seq x y z
N GLU A 1 17.43 -3.50 -41.20
CA GLU A 1 16.91 -2.51 -40.23
C GLU A 1 15.88 -3.22 -39.39
N GLU A 2 16.30 -3.80 -38.27
CA GLU A 2 15.36 -4.36 -37.30
C GLU A 2 14.59 -3.18 -36.71
N HIS A 3 13.28 -3.18 -36.95
CA HIS A 3 12.36 -2.24 -36.36
C HIS A 3 12.51 -2.30 -34.84
N ASN A 4 13.25 -1.34 -34.26
CA ASN A 4 13.10 -0.97 -32.86
C ASN A 4 11.62 -0.60 -32.69
N ALA A 5 10.80 -1.54 -32.21
CA ALA A 5 9.50 -1.20 -31.67
C ALA A 5 9.75 -0.05 -30.68
N ALA A 6 9.14 1.10 -30.97
CA ALA A 6 9.48 2.36 -30.33
C ALA A 6 9.59 2.17 -28.81
N ALA A 7 10.72 2.60 -28.23
CA ALA A 7 10.88 2.61 -26.78
C ALA A 7 9.63 3.25 -26.15
N PRO A 8 9.08 2.68 -25.06
CA PRO A 8 7.82 3.15 -24.49
C PRO A 8 7.90 4.64 -24.19
N THR A 9 6.92 5.39 -24.68
CA THR A 9 6.89 6.86 -24.58
C THR A 9 6.30 7.36 -23.27
N HIS A 10 5.70 6.46 -22.47
CA HIS A 10 5.17 6.73 -21.14
C HIS A 10 5.25 5.48 -20.26
N PHE A 11 5.20 5.71 -18.95
CA PHE A 11 5.00 4.67 -17.94
C PHE A 11 3.81 5.07 -17.05
N PRO A 12 3.03 4.10 -16.55
CA PRO A 12 3.11 2.68 -16.86
C PRO A 12 2.77 2.37 -18.33
N ILE A 13 3.22 1.21 -18.84
CA ILE A 13 2.90 0.76 -20.20
C ILE A 13 1.42 0.40 -20.30
N ASN A 14 0.92 -0.33 -19.29
CA ASN A 14 -0.49 -0.64 -19.14
C ASN A 14 -1.08 0.21 -18.02
N GLU A 15 -2.26 0.80 -18.26
CA GLU A 15 -3.02 1.47 -17.19
C GLU A 15 -3.42 0.47 -16.10
N PRO A 16 -3.27 0.83 -14.81
CA PRO A 16 -3.75 0.00 -13.71
C PRO A 16 -5.23 -0.36 -13.88
N LYS A 17 -5.57 -1.60 -13.54
CA LYS A 17 -6.96 -2.04 -13.53
C LYS A 17 -7.72 -1.30 -12.45
N GLU A 18 -8.85 -0.69 -12.81
CA GLU A 18 -9.76 -0.09 -11.85
C GLU A 18 -10.46 -1.19 -11.04
N MET A 19 -10.23 -1.20 -9.74
CA MET A 19 -10.79 -2.19 -8.83
C MET A 19 -12.01 -1.64 -8.10
N SER A 20 -12.94 -2.54 -7.76
CA SER A 20 -14.07 -2.20 -6.89
C SER A 20 -13.64 -2.32 -5.42
N TRP A 21 -13.52 -1.19 -4.75
CA TRP A 21 -13.14 -1.09 -3.33
C TRP A 21 -14.34 -0.74 -2.46
N SER A 22 -14.45 -1.38 -1.28
CA SER A 22 -15.49 -1.06 -0.27
C SER A 22 -15.40 0.39 0.21
N PHE A 23 -14.19 0.94 0.23
CA PHE A 23 -13.89 2.33 0.61
C PHE A 23 -13.98 3.31 -0.56
N ALA A 24 -14.53 2.93 -1.72
CA ALA A 24 -14.71 3.84 -2.85
C ALA A 24 -15.89 4.81 -2.65
N GLY A 25 -15.85 5.93 -3.37
CA GLY A 25 -16.93 6.93 -3.40
C GLY A 25 -17.18 7.69 -2.09
N PRO A 26 -18.19 8.57 -2.04
CA PRO A 26 -18.42 9.50 -0.92
C PRO A 26 -18.83 8.82 0.40
N PHE A 27 -19.39 7.61 0.34
CA PHE A 27 -19.93 6.90 1.50
C PHE A 27 -19.24 5.56 1.79
N GLY A 28 -18.22 5.17 1.01
CA GLY A 28 -17.52 3.89 1.21
C GLY A 28 -16.76 3.83 2.53
N THR A 29 -16.67 2.63 3.09
CA THR A 29 -16.00 2.29 4.36
C THR A 29 -15.01 1.17 4.16
N TYR A 30 -14.05 1.00 5.07
CA TYR A 30 -13.13 -0.13 4.99
C TYR A 30 -13.82 -1.44 5.40
N ASP A 31 -13.49 -2.51 4.69
CA ASP A 31 -13.80 -3.86 5.13
C ASP A 31 -12.73 -4.30 6.13
N LYS A 32 -13.09 -4.39 7.42
CA LYS A 32 -12.15 -4.74 8.49
C LYS A 32 -11.51 -6.11 8.30
N ALA A 33 -12.26 -7.10 7.82
CA ALA A 33 -11.70 -8.43 7.56
C ALA A 33 -10.66 -8.38 6.43
N GLN A 34 -10.96 -7.61 5.37
CA GLN A 34 -10.00 -7.34 4.30
C GLN A 34 -8.71 -6.69 4.80
N LEU A 35 -8.83 -5.68 5.66
CA LEU A 35 -7.66 -5.00 6.20
C LEU A 35 -6.82 -5.91 7.11
N GLN A 36 -7.46 -6.77 7.92
CA GLN A 36 -6.77 -7.73 8.78
C GLN A 36 -5.99 -8.77 7.95
N ARG A 37 -6.59 -9.27 6.87
CA ARG A 37 -5.88 -10.13 5.89
C ARG A 37 -4.71 -9.39 5.24
N GLY A 38 -4.90 -8.13 4.85
CA GLY A 38 -3.85 -7.31 4.25
C GLY A 38 -2.69 -7.05 5.21
N LEU A 39 -2.97 -6.83 6.50
CA LEU A 39 -1.94 -6.76 7.55
C LEU A 39 -1.16 -8.07 7.64
N LYS A 40 -1.84 -9.23 7.55
CA LYS A 40 -1.19 -10.55 7.56
C LYS A 40 -0.22 -10.68 6.39
N VAL A 41 -0.64 -10.33 5.17
CA VAL A 41 0.24 -10.31 3.98
C VAL A 41 1.42 -9.37 4.16
N TYR A 42 1.21 -8.16 4.69
CA TYR A 42 2.30 -7.23 4.96
C TYR A 42 3.33 -7.83 5.94
N LYS A 43 2.88 -8.40 7.05
CA LYS A 43 3.76 -8.97 8.08
C LYS A 43 4.51 -10.23 7.62
N GLU A 44 3.88 -11.08 6.82
CA GLU A 44 4.46 -12.36 6.42
C GLU A 44 5.33 -12.26 5.16
N VAL A 45 5.12 -11.23 4.33
CA VAL A 45 5.81 -11.08 3.04
C VAL A 45 6.56 -9.76 2.95
N CYS A 46 5.86 -8.63 3.13
CA CYS A 46 6.39 -7.32 2.77
C CYS A 46 7.37 -6.75 3.80
N SER A 47 7.15 -6.98 5.10
CA SER A 47 7.92 -6.37 6.18
C SER A 47 9.37 -6.86 6.28
N ALA A 48 9.73 -7.90 5.53
CA ALA A 48 11.11 -8.34 5.39
C ALA A 48 11.96 -7.34 4.57
N CYS A 49 11.33 -6.56 3.68
CA CYS A 49 12.04 -5.61 2.80
C CYS A 49 11.52 -4.17 2.91
N HIS A 50 10.24 -3.98 3.19
CA HIS A 50 9.60 -2.66 3.23
C HIS A 50 9.34 -2.18 4.66
N SER A 51 9.78 -0.97 4.97
CA SER A 51 9.43 -0.30 6.22
C SER A 51 7.99 0.22 6.21
N MET A 52 7.47 0.49 7.42
CA MET A 52 6.21 1.21 7.62
C MET A 52 6.36 2.16 8.81
N ASN A 53 7.20 3.17 8.61
CA ASN A 53 7.72 4.03 9.67
C ASN A 53 6.68 5.00 10.27
N LEU A 54 5.56 5.25 9.60
CA LEU A 54 4.55 6.22 10.04
C LEU A 54 3.29 5.56 10.65
N VAL A 55 3.25 4.23 10.71
CA VAL A 55 2.13 3.49 11.31
C VAL A 55 2.55 2.90 12.65
N ALA A 56 1.98 3.45 13.73
CA ALA A 56 2.11 2.87 15.06
C ALA A 56 1.18 1.66 15.23
N PHE A 57 1.53 0.72 16.11
CA PHE A 57 0.70 -0.47 16.37
C PHE A 57 -0.71 -0.10 16.87
N ARG A 58 -0.86 0.97 17.65
CA ARG A 58 -2.17 1.50 18.11
C ARG A 58 -3.09 1.91 16.95
N THR A 59 -2.55 2.24 15.78
CA THR A 59 -3.37 2.55 14.60
C THR A 59 -4.18 1.33 14.15
N LEU A 60 -3.76 0.11 14.51
CA LEU A 60 -4.47 -1.13 14.19
C LEU A 60 -5.84 -1.25 14.89
N GLU A 61 -6.18 -0.37 15.84
CA GLU A 61 -7.56 -0.27 16.37
C GLU A 61 -8.56 -0.01 15.23
N GLY A 62 -8.15 0.73 14.19
CA GLY A 62 -8.97 0.98 13.00
C GLY A 62 -9.34 -0.30 12.21
N LEU A 63 -8.55 -1.37 12.35
CA LEU A 63 -8.83 -2.69 11.77
C LEU A 63 -9.82 -3.50 12.62
N GLY A 64 -10.23 -3.00 13.79
CA GLY A 64 -11.09 -3.71 14.73
C GLY A 64 -10.35 -4.61 15.72
N TYR A 65 -9.03 -4.48 15.84
CA TYR A 65 -8.29 -5.14 16.92
C TYR A 65 -8.57 -4.46 18.26
N SER A 66 -8.70 -5.27 19.32
CA SER A 66 -8.75 -4.78 20.70
C SER A 66 -7.37 -4.32 21.19
N GLU A 67 -7.34 -3.46 22.20
CA GLU A 67 -6.10 -3.00 22.84
C GLU A 67 -5.23 -4.19 23.31
N ALA A 68 -5.85 -5.25 23.84
CA ALA A 68 -5.15 -6.46 24.27
C ALA A 68 -4.49 -7.18 23.08
N GLN A 69 -5.19 -7.34 21.95
CA GLN A 69 -4.62 -7.95 20.74
C GLN A 69 -3.47 -7.11 20.18
N ILE A 70 -3.59 -5.79 20.18
CA ILE A 70 -2.54 -4.88 19.71
C ILE A 70 -1.31 -4.96 20.61
N LYS A 71 -1.51 -4.98 21.94
CA LYS A 71 -0.42 -5.15 22.90
C LYS A 71 0.31 -6.48 22.69
N THR A 72 -0.43 -7.58 22.50
CA THR A 72 0.16 -8.89 22.18
C THR A 72 0.91 -8.88 20.85
N LEU A 73 0.36 -8.24 19.81
CA LEU A 73 1.02 -8.13 18.51
C LEU A 73 2.31 -7.31 18.60
N ALA A 74 2.26 -6.14 19.25
CA ALA A 74 3.41 -5.26 19.43
C ALA A 74 4.51 -5.94 20.24
N ALA A 75 4.15 -6.66 21.31
CA ALA A 75 5.10 -7.37 22.15
C ALA A 75 5.85 -8.51 21.41
N GLY A 76 5.34 -8.97 20.26
CA GLY A 76 6.03 -9.92 19.39
C GLY A 76 7.22 -9.33 18.63
N TYR A 77 7.39 -8.00 18.65
CA TYR A 77 8.51 -7.31 18.03
C TYR A 77 9.53 -6.87 19.09
N THR A 78 10.81 -7.00 18.74
CA THR A 78 11.91 -6.43 19.53
C THR A 78 12.18 -5.01 19.04
N ILE A 79 12.13 -4.05 19.97
CA ILE A 79 12.36 -2.64 19.73
C ILE A 79 13.64 -2.22 20.45
N HIS A 80 14.57 -1.64 19.69
CA HIS A 80 15.76 -1.00 20.23
C HIS A 80 15.39 0.38 20.80
N ASP A 81 15.68 0.61 22.07
CA ASP A 81 15.28 1.80 22.83
C ASP A 81 16.44 2.27 23.74
N GLY A 82 16.27 3.42 24.38
CA GLY A 82 17.24 3.98 25.32
C GLY A 82 17.62 5.43 25.01
N PRO A 83 18.64 5.96 25.71
CA PRO A 83 19.47 5.26 26.71
C PRO A 83 18.75 5.01 28.04
N ASN A 84 19.21 4.02 28.80
CA ASN A 84 18.82 3.80 30.20
C ASN A 84 19.59 4.72 31.17
N ASP A 85 19.39 4.56 32.47
CA ASP A 85 20.06 5.37 33.51
C ASP A 85 21.60 5.26 33.51
N ALA A 86 22.16 4.21 32.91
CA ALA A 86 23.60 4.02 32.74
C ALA A 86 24.15 4.61 31.41
N GLY A 87 23.28 5.14 30.54
CA GLY A 87 23.66 5.65 29.22
C GLY A 87 23.64 4.59 28.11
N ASP A 88 23.23 3.36 28.41
CA ASP A 88 23.25 2.24 27.46
C ASP A 88 21.92 2.09 26.71
N MET A 89 22.00 1.77 25.42
CA MET A 89 20.85 1.35 24.63
C MET A 89 20.46 -0.09 24.98
N PHE A 90 19.18 -0.43 24.91
CA PHE A 90 18.66 -1.75 25.26
C PHE A 90 17.52 -2.18 24.34
N ASP A 91 17.26 -3.47 24.30
CA ASP A 91 16.13 -4.03 23.57
C ASP A 91 14.97 -4.33 24.51
N ARG A 92 13.75 -4.06 24.05
CA ARG A 92 12.52 -4.38 24.78
C ARG A 92 11.42 -4.91 23.86
N PRO A 93 10.42 -5.62 24.42
CA PRO A 93 9.19 -5.88 23.69
C PRO A 93 8.53 -4.59 23.22
N GLY A 94 7.92 -4.62 22.04
CA GLY A 94 7.15 -3.52 21.51
C GLY A 94 5.91 -3.20 22.35
N LYS A 95 5.53 -1.92 22.34
CA LYS A 95 4.30 -1.39 22.96
C LYS A 95 3.40 -0.78 21.87
N PRO A 96 2.10 -0.59 22.13
CA PRO A 96 1.17 -0.02 21.13
C PRO A 96 1.59 1.33 20.53
N SER A 97 2.39 2.13 21.23
CA SER A 97 2.88 3.42 20.71
C SER A 97 4.10 3.33 19.80
N ASP A 98 4.76 2.17 19.70
CA ASP A 98 5.86 1.98 18.76
C ASP A 98 5.34 1.83 17.32
N HIS A 99 6.21 2.13 16.36
CA HIS A 99 5.99 1.89 14.93
C HIS A 99 6.45 0.50 14.53
N PHE A 100 6.04 0.04 13.35
CA PHE A 100 6.60 -1.18 12.76
C PHE A 100 8.13 -1.01 12.59
N PRO A 101 8.95 -1.95 13.09
CA PRO A 101 10.39 -1.84 12.97
C PRO A 101 10.81 -1.93 11.51
N ALA A 102 11.73 -1.06 11.10
CA ALA A 102 12.29 -1.10 9.76
C ALA A 102 13.18 -2.34 9.59
N PRO A 103 13.12 -3.04 8.43
CA PRO A 103 13.95 -4.22 8.19
C PRO A 103 15.44 -3.88 8.03
N PHE A 104 15.76 -2.62 7.75
CA PHE A 104 17.12 -2.14 7.55
C PHE A 104 17.37 -0.88 8.38
N PRO A 105 18.60 -0.66 8.87
CA PRO A 105 18.92 0.49 9.71
C PRO A 105 18.96 1.81 8.93
N ASN A 106 19.16 1.77 7.62
CA ASN A 106 19.22 2.94 6.74
C ASN A 106 19.01 2.55 5.27
N GLU A 107 18.83 3.55 4.42
CA GLU A 107 18.57 3.41 2.99
C GLU A 107 19.72 2.71 2.25
N GLN A 108 20.98 2.98 2.63
CA GLN A 108 22.16 2.37 1.98
C GLN A 108 22.23 0.87 2.27
N ALA A 109 21.95 0.45 3.50
CA ALA A 109 21.85 -0.96 3.87
C ALA A 109 20.71 -1.65 3.11
N ALA A 110 19.55 -0.98 3.02
CA ALA A 110 18.40 -1.49 2.26
C ALA A 110 18.73 -1.67 0.77
N ALA A 111 19.36 -0.67 0.14
CA ALA A 111 19.78 -0.73 -1.26
C ALA A 111 20.82 -1.82 -1.49
N SER A 112 21.82 -1.95 -0.61
CA SER A 112 22.84 -2.98 -0.72
C SER A 112 22.26 -4.38 -0.65
N ALA A 113 21.25 -4.61 0.21
CA ALA A 113 20.57 -5.90 0.33
C ALA A 113 19.63 -6.21 -0.85
N ASN A 114 19.19 -5.19 -1.62
CA ASN A 114 18.17 -5.31 -2.66
C ASN A 114 18.68 -4.89 -4.06
N GLY A 115 19.94 -5.24 -4.37
CA GLY A 115 20.48 -5.09 -5.73
C GLY A 115 20.65 -3.62 -6.18
N GLY A 116 20.95 -2.73 -5.24
CA GLY A 116 21.23 -1.32 -5.46
C GLY A 116 20.03 -0.38 -5.36
N ALA A 117 18.83 -0.89 -5.08
CA ALA A 117 17.62 -0.07 -4.92
C ALA A 117 17.00 -0.26 -3.54
N ALA A 118 16.80 0.82 -2.80
CA ALA A 118 16.11 0.75 -1.51
C ALA A 118 14.60 0.55 -1.73
N PRO A 119 13.97 -0.46 -1.09
CA PRO A 119 12.52 -0.62 -1.12
C PRO A 119 11.86 0.62 -0.49
N PRO A 120 10.85 1.24 -1.15
CA PRO A 120 10.18 2.41 -0.59
C PRO A 120 9.38 2.06 0.68
N ASP A 121 9.30 3.04 1.59
CA ASP A 121 8.43 2.94 2.77
C ASP A 121 6.96 2.81 2.34
N MET A 122 6.25 1.87 2.99
CA MET A 122 4.89 1.51 2.63
C MET A 122 3.81 2.35 3.33
N SER A 123 4.16 3.23 4.27
CA SER A 123 3.17 3.94 5.10
C SER A 123 2.23 4.83 4.28
N LEU A 124 2.74 5.48 3.23
CA LEU A 124 1.98 6.37 2.37
C LEU A 124 1.91 5.90 0.91
N LEU A 125 2.29 4.65 0.63
CA LEU A 125 2.48 4.18 -0.74
C LEU A 125 1.22 4.30 -1.60
N ALA A 126 0.06 3.96 -1.02
CA ALA A 126 -1.24 4.06 -1.68
C ALA A 126 -1.69 5.51 -1.99
N LYS A 127 -1.08 6.53 -1.38
CA LYS A 127 -1.32 7.95 -1.74
C LYS A 127 -0.20 8.55 -2.57
N ALA A 128 1.00 7.98 -2.51
CA ALA A 128 2.19 8.48 -3.20
C ALA A 128 2.36 7.94 -4.63
N ARG A 129 1.57 6.94 -5.03
CA ARG A 129 1.72 6.22 -6.31
C ARG A 129 0.41 6.07 -7.10
N GLY A 130 -0.54 6.98 -6.88
CA GLY A 130 -1.76 7.02 -7.69
C GLY A 130 -1.46 7.39 -9.14
N VAL A 131 -1.91 6.55 -10.08
CA VAL A 131 -1.88 6.85 -11.52
C VAL A 131 -3.20 7.52 -11.89
N GLU A 132 -3.14 8.66 -12.59
CA GLU A 132 -4.34 9.36 -13.03
C GLU A 132 -5.07 8.55 -14.12
N ARG A 133 -6.41 8.57 -14.11
CA ARG A 133 -7.25 7.86 -15.09
C ARG A 133 -7.28 8.50 -16.48
N GLY A 134 -6.58 9.62 -16.67
CA GLY A 134 -6.53 10.36 -17.92
C GLY A 134 -7.84 11.04 -18.33
N PHE A 135 -7.81 11.71 -19.47
CA PHE A 135 -9.00 12.30 -20.11
C PHE A 135 -9.79 11.21 -20.86
N PRO A 136 -11.14 11.18 -20.77
CA PRO A 136 -12.02 12.14 -20.08
C PRO A 136 -12.37 11.76 -18.63
N ARG A 137 -11.80 10.68 -18.08
CA ARG A 137 -12.24 10.10 -16.81
C ARG A 137 -12.12 11.07 -15.64
N PHE A 138 -11.04 11.87 -15.57
CA PHE A 138 -10.86 12.86 -14.50
C PHE A 138 -12.04 13.84 -14.33
N ILE A 139 -12.82 14.11 -15.40
CA ILE A 139 -14.00 14.97 -15.32
C ILE A 139 -15.08 14.32 -14.43
N PHE A 140 -15.23 13.01 -14.56
CA PHE A 140 -16.17 12.23 -13.76
C PHE A 140 -15.65 11.92 -12.35
N ASP A 141 -14.34 11.98 -12.13
CA ASP A 141 -13.69 11.77 -10.81
C ASP A 141 -14.20 12.79 -9.78
N ILE A 142 -14.49 14.02 -10.20
CA ILE A 142 -15.05 15.08 -9.35
C ILE A 142 -16.40 14.66 -8.76
N PHE A 143 -17.25 14.04 -9.58
CA PHE A 143 -18.60 13.64 -9.18
C PHE A 143 -18.62 12.28 -8.45
N THR A 144 -17.74 11.37 -8.87
CA THR A 144 -17.62 10.04 -8.25
C THR A 144 -16.75 10.03 -6.99
N GLN A 145 -16.00 11.11 -6.76
CA GLN A 145 -14.97 11.23 -5.71
C GLN A 145 -13.98 10.07 -5.75
N TYR A 146 -13.55 9.72 -6.96
CA TYR A 146 -12.56 8.68 -7.16
C TYR A 146 -11.22 9.08 -6.52
N ALA A 147 -10.67 8.18 -5.72
CA ALA A 147 -9.43 8.38 -4.96
C ALA A 147 -8.65 7.06 -4.76
N GLN A 148 -8.92 6.07 -5.63
CA GLN A 148 -8.42 4.70 -5.47
C GLN A 148 -7.27 4.36 -6.43
N GLY A 149 -6.72 5.36 -7.14
CA GLY A 149 -5.65 5.14 -8.13
C GLY A 149 -4.38 4.50 -7.56
N GLY A 150 -4.07 4.73 -6.28
CA GLY A 150 -2.93 4.09 -5.64
C GLY A 150 -3.15 2.61 -5.29
N PRO A 151 -4.22 2.21 -4.57
CA PRO A 151 -4.51 0.79 -4.38
C PRO A 151 -4.77 0.03 -5.69
N ASP A 152 -5.33 0.68 -6.72
CA ASP A 152 -5.44 0.12 -8.08
C ASP A 152 -4.05 -0.16 -8.69
N TYR A 153 -3.12 0.81 -8.58
CA TYR A 153 -1.73 0.65 -9.01
C TYR A 153 -1.02 -0.48 -8.26
N ILE A 154 -1.12 -0.52 -6.93
CA ILE A 154 -0.46 -1.55 -6.11
C ILE A 154 -0.99 -2.95 -6.48
N HIS A 155 -2.31 -3.10 -6.63
CA HIS A 155 -2.91 -4.38 -7.04
C HIS A 155 -2.42 -4.81 -8.43
N SER A 156 -2.45 -3.89 -9.40
CA SER A 156 -2.00 -4.17 -10.77
C SER A 156 -0.52 -4.51 -10.84
N LEU A 157 0.32 -3.80 -10.07
CA LEU A 157 1.75 -4.09 -9.98
C LEU A 157 1.99 -5.50 -9.41
N LEU A 158 1.33 -5.87 -8.32
CA LEU A 158 1.53 -7.17 -7.67
C LEU A 158 1.04 -8.34 -8.53
N THR A 159 -0.01 -8.14 -9.33
CA THR A 159 -0.57 -9.17 -10.22
C THR A 159 0.04 -9.18 -11.62
N GLY A 160 0.85 -8.19 -11.98
CA GLY A 160 1.36 -7.96 -13.34
C GLY A 160 2.67 -8.66 -13.73
N TYR A 161 3.28 -9.46 -12.85
CA TYR A 161 4.64 -10.01 -13.05
C TYR A 161 4.76 -11.07 -14.15
N ASP A 162 3.69 -11.78 -14.49
CA ASP A 162 3.73 -12.89 -15.45
C ASP A 162 3.49 -12.44 -16.91
N GLN A 163 3.65 -11.15 -17.20
CA GLN A 163 3.48 -10.60 -18.55
C GLN A 163 4.78 -10.67 -19.36
N THR A 164 4.65 -10.82 -20.67
CA THR A 164 5.80 -10.87 -21.59
C THR A 164 6.18 -9.46 -22.02
N PRO A 165 7.48 -9.09 -21.97
CA PRO A 165 7.95 -7.81 -22.50
C PRO A 165 7.60 -7.66 -24.00
N PRO A 166 7.21 -6.45 -24.45
CA PRO A 166 7.04 -6.17 -25.88
C PRO A 166 8.29 -6.53 -26.69
N ALA A 167 8.09 -6.96 -27.94
CA ALA A 167 9.18 -7.33 -28.83
C ALA A 167 10.22 -6.20 -28.95
N GLY A 168 11.51 -6.54 -28.81
CA GLY A 168 12.62 -5.57 -28.86
C GLY A 168 12.88 -4.82 -27.56
N MET A 169 12.09 -5.02 -26.50
CA MET A 169 12.35 -4.42 -25.19
C MET A 169 13.48 -5.15 -24.45
N VAL A 170 14.55 -4.42 -24.14
CA VAL A 170 15.66 -4.95 -23.35
C VAL A 170 15.40 -4.71 -21.87
N ILE A 171 15.36 -5.79 -21.09
CA ILE A 171 15.24 -5.73 -19.62
C ILE A 171 16.64 -5.82 -19.03
N PRO A 172 17.09 -4.80 -18.25
CA PRO A 172 18.39 -4.82 -17.60
C PRO A 172 18.60 -6.05 -16.73
N GLU A 173 19.83 -6.56 -16.68
CA GLU A 173 20.17 -7.71 -15.85
C GLU A 173 19.88 -7.44 -14.36
N GLY A 174 19.35 -8.45 -13.67
CA GLY A 174 18.97 -8.35 -12.27
C GLY A 174 17.81 -7.38 -12.03
N THR A 175 16.95 -7.15 -13.03
CA THR A 175 15.66 -6.46 -12.88
C THR A 175 14.54 -7.33 -13.44
N HIS A 176 13.30 -6.97 -13.13
CA HIS A 176 12.10 -7.70 -13.52
C HIS A 176 11.22 -6.81 -14.39
N TYR A 177 10.55 -7.42 -15.36
CA TYR A 177 9.56 -6.72 -16.17
C TYR A 177 8.21 -6.68 -15.45
N ASN A 178 7.54 -5.52 -15.51
CA ASN A 178 6.16 -5.39 -15.10
C ASN A 178 5.53 -4.21 -15.85
N PRO A 179 4.48 -4.43 -16.66
CA PRO A 179 3.91 -3.39 -17.50
C PRO A 179 3.20 -2.28 -16.71
N TYR A 180 2.84 -2.55 -15.46
CA TYR A 180 2.20 -1.56 -14.59
C TYR A 180 3.22 -0.71 -13.83
N PHE A 181 4.52 -1.00 -13.89
CA PHE A 181 5.51 -0.21 -13.17
C PHE A 181 5.58 1.22 -13.71
N LEU A 182 5.33 2.21 -12.84
CA LEU A 182 5.20 3.61 -13.25
C LEU A 182 6.55 4.35 -13.40
N SER A 183 7.65 3.78 -12.89
CA SER A 183 8.94 4.48 -12.81
C SER A 183 9.97 4.01 -13.83
N GLY A 184 9.62 3.14 -14.78
CA GLY A 184 10.53 2.73 -15.84
C GLY A 184 10.19 1.40 -16.49
N VAL A 185 11.13 0.90 -17.31
CA VAL A 185 10.99 -0.35 -18.07
C VAL A 185 10.96 -1.61 -17.20
N SER A 186 11.58 -1.55 -16.03
CA SER A 186 11.83 -2.69 -15.16
C SER A 186 12.03 -2.23 -13.71
N LEU A 187 11.80 -3.13 -12.76
CA LEU A 187 12.01 -2.87 -11.32
C LEU A 187 12.89 -3.94 -10.66
N LYS A 188 13.53 -3.58 -9.54
CA LYS A 188 14.40 -4.49 -8.77
C LYS A 188 13.64 -5.50 -7.88
N MET A 189 12.35 -5.28 -7.68
CA MET A 189 11.52 -6.17 -6.87
C MET A 189 11.13 -7.41 -7.68
N PRO A 190 11.51 -8.65 -7.26
CA PRO A 190 11.00 -9.88 -7.86
C PRO A 190 9.51 -10.05 -7.55
N LYS A 191 8.85 -11.02 -8.19
CA LYS A 191 7.46 -11.37 -7.90
C LYS A 191 7.32 -11.75 -6.41
N PRO A 192 6.64 -10.93 -5.57
CA PRO A 192 6.69 -11.10 -4.12
C PRO A 192 5.63 -12.08 -3.60
N LEU A 193 4.62 -12.39 -4.42
CA LEU A 193 3.45 -13.19 -4.06
C LEU A 193 3.32 -14.42 -4.96
N SER A 194 2.99 -15.55 -4.35
CA SER A 194 2.64 -16.81 -5.01
C SER A 194 1.36 -17.39 -4.39
N ASP A 195 0.59 -18.18 -5.13
CA ASP A 195 -0.60 -18.84 -4.60
C ASP A 195 -0.24 -19.76 -3.42
N GLY A 196 -1.09 -19.79 -2.40
CA GLY A 196 -0.87 -20.58 -1.18
C GLY A 196 0.22 -20.06 -0.23
N GLN A 197 0.85 -18.91 -0.51
CA GLN A 197 1.97 -18.40 0.31
C GLN A 197 1.56 -17.93 1.73
N VAL A 198 0.36 -17.36 1.90
CA VAL A 198 -0.14 -16.84 3.19
C VAL A 198 -1.42 -17.56 3.56
N THR A 199 -1.48 -18.16 4.74
CA THR A 199 -2.69 -18.87 5.17
C THR A 199 -3.69 -17.89 5.78
N TYR A 200 -4.91 -17.85 5.27
CA TYR A 200 -6.01 -17.10 5.88
C TYR A 200 -6.87 -17.95 6.81
N ASP A 201 -7.24 -17.37 7.95
CA ASP A 201 -7.97 -18.06 9.02
C ASP A 201 -9.50 -18.00 8.82
N ASP A 202 -9.97 -17.18 7.87
CA ASP A 202 -11.39 -16.94 7.54
C ASP A 202 -11.88 -17.68 6.28
N GLY A 203 -11.02 -18.51 5.68
CA GLY A 203 -11.33 -19.27 4.47
C GLY A 203 -11.32 -18.46 3.17
N ALA A 204 -10.83 -17.21 3.19
CA ALA A 204 -10.65 -16.43 1.97
C ALA A 204 -9.69 -17.13 0.97
N PRO A 205 -9.85 -16.92 -0.35
CA PRO A 205 -8.99 -17.54 -1.36
C PRO A 205 -7.51 -17.22 -1.15
N GLN A 206 -6.66 -18.24 -1.19
CA GLN A 206 -5.22 -18.12 -1.01
C GLN A 206 -4.51 -17.94 -2.36
N THR A 207 -4.84 -16.85 -3.06
CA THR A 207 -4.35 -16.57 -4.43
C THR A 207 -3.64 -15.22 -4.50
N VAL A 208 -2.75 -15.04 -5.49
CA VAL A 208 -2.04 -13.78 -5.73
C VAL A 208 -3.00 -12.60 -5.88
N ASP A 209 -4.12 -12.78 -6.60
CA ASP A 209 -5.13 -11.72 -6.77
C ASP A 209 -5.75 -11.31 -5.43
N GLN A 210 -6.11 -12.28 -4.58
CA GLN A 210 -6.70 -12.01 -3.27
C GLN A 210 -5.69 -11.35 -2.32
N TYR A 211 -4.45 -11.86 -2.27
CA TYR A 211 -3.38 -11.25 -1.47
C TYR A 211 -3.09 -9.82 -1.90
N ALA A 212 -2.97 -9.57 -3.21
CA ALA A 212 -2.76 -8.24 -3.77
C ALA A 212 -3.93 -7.31 -3.41
N ARG A 213 -5.16 -7.80 -3.46
CA ARG A 213 -6.35 -7.02 -3.11
C ARG A 213 -6.39 -6.65 -1.63
N ASP A 214 -6.11 -7.62 -0.75
CA ASP A 214 -6.11 -7.40 0.69
C ASP A 214 -4.98 -6.45 1.13
N VAL A 215 -3.75 -6.67 0.64
CA VAL A 215 -2.61 -5.81 1.00
C VAL A 215 -2.75 -4.40 0.44
N SER A 216 -3.28 -4.22 -0.78
CA SER A 216 -3.56 -2.89 -1.33
C SER A 216 -4.58 -2.11 -0.49
N ALA A 217 -5.63 -2.79 -0.01
CA ALA A 217 -6.61 -2.17 0.89
C ALA A 217 -5.97 -1.79 2.25
N PHE A 218 -5.14 -2.67 2.82
CA PHE A 218 -4.38 -2.38 4.03
C PHE A 218 -3.43 -1.20 3.87
N LEU A 219 -2.72 -1.10 2.74
CA LEU A 219 -1.84 0.03 2.45
C LEU A 219 -2.61 1.33 2.22
N MET A 220 -3.83 1.26 1.70
CA MET A 220 -4.73 2.42 1.66
C MET A 220 -5.16 2.86 3.06
N PHE A 221 -5.47 1.92 3.95
CA PHE A 221 -5.74 2.23 5.35
C PHE A 221 -4.52 2.83 6.04
N ALA A 222 -3.32 2.26 5.85
CA ALA A 222 -2.07 2.79 6.40
C ALA A 222 -1.83 4.24 5.98
N ALA A 223 -2.13 4.57 4.72
CA ALA A 223 -1.98 5.91 4.19
C ALA A 223 -3.10 6.89 4.57
N GLU A 224 -4.28 6.39 4.94
CA GLU A 224 -5.45 7.21 5.29
C GLU A 224 -6.34 6.57 6.38
N PRO A 225 -5.84 6.41 7.61
CA PRO A 225 -6.59 5.71 8.67
C PRO A 225 -7.88 6.44 9.08
N HIS A 226 -7.99 7.74 8.76
CA HIS A 226 -9.14 8.58 9.05
C HIS A 226 -10.10 8.74 7.84
N LEU A 227 -10.02 7.89 6.82
CA LEU A 227 -10.84 8.00 5.61
C LEU A 227 -12.34 8.05 5.93
N GLU A 228 -12.82 7.18 6.82
CA GLU A 228 -14.23 7.09 7.20
C GLU A 228 -14.70 8.35 7.94
N ASP A 229 -13.92 8.82 8.92
CA ASP A 229 -14.20 10.04 9.68
C ASP A 229 -14.19 11.28 8.78
N ARG A 230 -13.24 11.35 7.85
CA ARG A 230 -13.18 12.42 6.84
C ARG A 230 -14.44 12.43 5.99
N LYS A 231 -14.89 11.28 5.47
CA LYS A 231 -16.09 11.19 4.63
C LYS A 231 -17.35 11.57 5.41
N LYS A 232 -17.51 11.04 6.62
CA LYS A 232 -18.62 11.35 7.53
C LYS A 232 -18.68 12.84 7.87
N THR A 233 -17.53 13.45 8.15
CA THR A 233 -17.43 14.89 8.42
C THR A 233 -17.72 15.71 7.16
N GLY A 234 -17.13 15.33 6.03
CA GLY A 234 -17.37 15.96 4.73
C GLY A 234 -18.84 15.99 4.35
N PHE A 235 -19.55 14.88 4.49
CA PHE A 235 -20.99 14.83 4.23
C PHE A 235 -21.80 15.79 5.10
N ARG A 236 -21.51 15.87 6.40
CA ARG A 236 -22.15 16.81 7.33
C ARG A 236 -21.87 18.26 6.94
N VAL A 237 -20.63 18.58 6.57
CA VAL A 237 -20.23 19.91 6.11
C VAL A 237 -20.96 20.28 4.82
N MET A 238 -21.09 19.35 3.85
CA MET A 238 -21.83 19.62 2.61
C MET A 238 -23.30 19.95 2.87
N ILE A 239 -23.98 19.20 3.74
CA ILE A 239 -25.37 19.52 4.14
C ILE A 239 -25.44 20.91 4.79
N PHE A 240 -24.53 21.20 5.71
CA PHE A 240 -24.48 22.51 6.37
C PHE A 240 -24.29 23.65 5.38
N LEU A 241 -23.34 23.52 4.44
CA LEU A 241 -23.06 24.54 3.43
C LEU A 241 -24.23 24.73 2.47
N LEU A 242 -24.96 23.67 2.10
CA LEU A 242 -26.17 23.78 1.28
C LEU A 242 -27.28 24.57 2.00
N LEU A 243 -27.54 24.25 3.27
CA LEU A 243 -28.54 24.94 4.08
C LEU A 243 -28.14 26.39 4.35
N PHE A 244 -26.87 26.63 4.68
CA PHE A 244 -26.34 27.97 4.92
C PHE A 244 -26.39 28.82 3.64
N GLY A 245 -25.98 28.26 2.50
CA GLY A 245 -26.06 28.93 1.21
C GLY A 245 -27.49 29.30 0.82
N ALA A 246 -28.46 28.41 1.08
CA ALA A 246 -29.88 28.69 0.85
C ALA A 246 -30.47 29.73 1.82
N LEU A 247 -29.94 29.85 3.04
CA LEU A 247 -30.40 30.85 4.02
C LEU A 247 -29.84 32.25 3.73
N VAL A 248 -28.63 32.32 3.15
CA VAL A 248 -27.94 33.58 2.84
C VAL A 248 -28.43 34.20 1.53
N TYR A 249 -28.93 33.39 0.59
CA TYR A 249 -29.49 33.84 -0.69
C TYR A 249 -30.93 34.35 -0.55
#